data_AF-A0A9N7PLL1-F1
#
_entry.id   AF-A0A9N7PLL1-F1
#
_cell.length_a   1.000
_cell.length_b   1.000
_cell.length_c   1.000
_cell.angle_alpha   90.00
_cell.angle_beta   90.00
_cell.angle_gamma   90.00
#
_symmetry.space_group_name_H-M   'P 1'
#
loop_
_entity.id
_entity.type
_entity.pdbx_description
1 polymer ?
#
loop_
_entity_poly.entity_id
_entity_poly.type
_entity_poly.pdbx_seq_one_letter_code
_entity_poly.pdbx_strand_id
1 'polypeptide(L)'
;MNIDFFELKYLITDSFYSEILKNKYSFEQSAGICYEAFDEYINSEAIESIISISEIIRLKIRHQVELTQYDIDNIKKVLILFKAMNVEKILNTSEYEYLEEDIQTIEYQYNKLEK
;
A
#
# COMPACT_ATOMS: atom_id res chain seq x y z
N MET A 1 -1.05 7.68 16.63
CA MET A 1 -0.86 8.99 15.97
C MET A 1 -1.89 9.02 14.85
N ASN A 2 -2.71 10.06 14.70
CA ASN A 2 -3.62 10.18 13.55
C ASN A 2 -2.81 10.83 12.42
N ILE A 3 -2.26 10.03 11.51
CA ILE A 3 -1.65 10.55 10.28
C ILE A 3 -2.76 10.72 9.24
N ASP A 4 -2.71 11.83 8.49
CA ASP A 4 -3.64 12.13 7.41
C ASP A 4 -3.46 11.16 6.21
N PHE A 5 -4.53 10.92 5.44
CA PHE A 5 -4.51 10.00 4.30
C PHE A 5 -3.42 10.36 3.28
N PHE A 6 -3.38 11.62 2.83
CA PHE A 6 -2.42 12.04 1.81
C PHE A 6 -1.02 12.19 2.38
N GLU A 7 -0.91 12.57 3.65
CA GLU A 7 0.37 12.60 4.36
C GLU A 7 1.00 11.21 4.43
N LEU A 8 0.24 10.18 4.83
CA LEU A 8 0.76 8.81 4.91
C LEU A 8 1.21 8.29 3.54
N LYS A 9 0.40 8.51 2.49
CA LYS A 9 0.78 8.15 1.13
C LYS A 9 2.04 8.88 0.69
N TYR A 10 2.11 10.19 0.92
CA TYR A 10 3.29 10.99 0.60
C TYR A 10 4.55 10.47 1.28
N LEU A 11 4.48 10.16 2.58
CA LEU A 11 5.62 9.65 3.35
C LEU A 11 6.13 8.31 2.79
N ILE A 12 5.22 7.40 2.44
CA ILE A 12 5.58 6.11 1.84
C ILE A 12 6.21 6.31 0.46
N THR A 13 5.59 7.13 -0.39
CA THR A 13 6.11 7.44 -1.72
C THR A 13 7.50 8.11 -1.63
N ASP A 14 7.67 9.09 -0.75
CA ASP A 14 8.94 9.80 -0.55
C ASP A 14 10.02 8.87 -0.03
N SER A 15 9.70 8.02 0.95
CA SER A 15 10.62 7.00 1.46
C SER A 15 11.05 6.07 0.33
N PHE A 16 10.11 5.53 -0.44
CA PHE A 16 10.39 4.61 -1.54
C PHE A 16 11.35 5.22 -2.57
N TYR A 17 11.11 6.45 -3.03
CA TYR A 17 11.98 7.09 -4.02
C TYR A 17 13.27 7.66 -3.42
N SER A 18 13.27 8.07 -2.15
CA SER A 18 14.48 8.51 -1.45
C SER A 18 15.51 7.40 -1.39
N GLU A 19 15.10 6.17 -1.08
CA GLU A 19 15.98 5.00 -1.06
C GLU A 19 16.62 4.73 -2.42
N ILE A 20 15.87 4.89 -3.50
CA ILE A 20 16.35 4.71 -4.86
C ILE A 20 17.34 5.82 -5.23
N LEU A 21 16.96 7.07 -5.03
CA LEU A 21 17.72 8.23 -5.51
C LEU A 21 18.98 8.51 -4.69
N LYS A 22 18.89 8.33 -3.37
CA LYS A 22 20.00 8.64 -2.44
C LYS A 22 20.89 7.43 -2.22
N ASN A 23 20.29 6.26 -1.99
CA ASN A 23 21.02 5.06 -1.59
C ASN A 23 21.26 4.08 -2.75
N LYS A 24 20.70 4.35 -3.94
CA LYS A 24 20.83 3.53 -5.16
C LYS A 24 20.31 2.11 -4.99
N TYR A 25 19.32 1.93 -4.13
CA TYR A 25 18.64 0.64 -3.97
C TYR A 25 17.73 0.33 -5.16
N SER A 26 17.48 -0.97 -5.37
CA SER A 26 16.49 -1.41 -6.34
C SER A 26 15.07 -1.07 -5.86
N PHE A 27 14.10 -1.10 -6.77
CA PHE A 27 12.68 -0.96 -6.42
C PHE A 27 12.22 -2.02 -5.42
N GLU A 28 12.75 -3.24 -5.53
CA GLU A 28 12.46 -4.34 -4.60
C GLU A 28 13.01 -4.06 -3.20
N GLN A 29 14.28 -3.64 -3.10
CA GLN A 29 14.90 -3.27 -1.83
C GLN A 29 14.17 -2.09 -1.18
N SER A 30 13.80 -1.10 -1.97
CA SER A 30 13.10 0.09 -1.48
C SER A 30 11.69 -0.24 -0.98
N ALA A 31 10.96 -1.15 -1.64
CA ALA A 31 9.70 -1.67 -1.12
C ALA A 31 9.89 -2.41 0.21
N GLY A 32 10.93 -3.24 0.32
CA GLY A 32 11.27 -3.93 1.57
C GLY A 32 11.52 -2.96 2.72
N ILE A 33 12.29 -1.89 2.47
CA ILE A 33 12.54 -0.83 3.45
C ILE A 33 11.24 -0.12 3.83
N CYS A 34 10.32 0.14 2.89
CA CYS A 34 9.01 0.70 3.23
C CYS A 34 8.19 -0.24 4.12
N TYR A 35 8.22 -1.54 3.89
CA TYR A 35 7.54 -2.49 4.78
C TYR A 35 8.08 -2.41 6.21
N GLU A 36 9.40 -2.31 6.38
CA GLU A 36 10.03 -2.17 7.70
C GLU A 36 9.76 -0.79 8.34
N ALA A 37 9.89 0.29 7.57
CA ALA A 37 9.76 1.66 8.07
C ALA A 37 8.33 2.02 8.49
N PHE A 38 7.33 1.43 7.83
CA PHE A 38 5.91 1.68 8.10
C PHE A 38 5.21 0.49 8.77
N ASP A 39 5.98 -0.41 9.41
CA ASP A 39 5.49 -1.64 10.03
C ASP A 39 4.34 -1.38 11.03
N GLU A 40 4.40 -0.27 11.80
CA GLU A 40 3.35 0.10 12.75
C GLU A 40 1.99 0.34 12.08
N TYR A 41 1.97 0.92 10.88
CA TYR A 41 0.74 1.16 10.12
C TYR A 41 0.30 -0.11 9.41
N ILE A 42 1.25 -0.83 8.81
CA ILE A 42 1.00 -2.07 8.06
C ILE A 42 0.38 -3.14 8.95
N ASN A 43 0.87 -3.28 10.19
CA ASN A 43 0.37 -4.25 11.15
C ASN A 43 -0.85 -3.77 11.94
N SER A 44 -1.26 -2.51 11.77
CA SER A 44 -2.55 -2.08 12.31
C SER A 44 -3.70 -2.87 11.66
N GLU A 45 -4.83 -3.01 12.38
CA GLU A 45 -6.11 -3.49 11.82
C GLU A 45 -7.04 -2.31 11.53
N ALA A 46 -6.45 -1.18 11.11
CA ALA A 46 -7.12 0.09 10.92
C ALA A 46 -6.97 0.60 9.47
N ILE A 47 -7.55 1.76 9.18
CA ILE A 47 -7.54 2.34 7.83
C ILE A 47 -6.11 2.58 7.33
N GLU A 48 -5.20 2.90 8.22
CA GLU A 48 -3.79 3.12 7.95
C GLU A 48 -3.12 1.87 7.35
N SER A 49 -3.51 0.66 7.78
CA SER A 49 -3.02 -0.58 7.17
C SER A 49 -3.42 -0.70 5.71
N ILE A 50 -4.67 -0.36 5.40
CA ILE A 50 -5.20 -0.37 4.02
C ILE A 50 -4.42 0.63 3.18
N ILE A 51 -4.25 1.87 3.67
CA ILE A 51 -3.52 2.94 2.97
C ILE A 51 -2.06 2.55 2.74
N SER A 52 -1.36 2.09 3.78
CA SER A 52 0.08 1.81 3.69
C SER A 52 0.38 0.64 2.76
N ILE A 53 -0.32 -0.49 2.95
CA ILE A 53 -0.10 -1.66 2.12
C ILE A 53 -0.49 -1.36 0.67
N SER A 54 -1.63 -0.69 0.45
CA SER A 54 -2.07 -0.39 -0.92
C SER A 54 -1.08 0.50 -1.67
N GLU A 55 -0.53 1.53 -1.02
CA GLU A 55 0.47 2.40 -1.63
C GLU A 55 1.77 1.64 -1.96
N ILE A 56 2.29 0.82 -1.05
CA ILE A 56 3.51 0.03 -1.30
C ILE A 56 3.30 -0.94 -2.48
N ILE A 57 2.19 -1.69 -2.47
CA ILE A 57 1.88 -2.64 -3.56
C ILE A 57 1.70 -1.89 -4.89
N ARG A 58 1.03 -0.73 -4.89
CA ARG A 58 0.87 0.09 -6.09
C ARG A 58 2.21 0.56 -6.66
N LEU A 59 3.15 0.96 -5.80
CA LEU A 59 4.50 1.34 -6.22
C LEU A 59 5.26 0.15 -6.83
N LYS A 60 5.14 -1.04 -6.23
CA LYS A 60 5.69 -2.29 -6.80
C LYS A 60 5.10 -2.60 -8.18
N ILE A 61 3.77 -2.55 -8.31
CA ILE A 61 3.07 -2.78 -9.59
C ILE A 61 3.54 -1.77 -10.65
N ARG A 62 3.60 -0.48 -10.31
CA ARG A 62 4.04 0.59 -11.22
C ARG A 62 5.42 0.32 -11.81
N HIS A 63 6.33 -0.19 -10.99
CA HIS A 63 7.71 -0.46 -11.38
C HIS A 63 7.96 -1.91 -11.79
N GLN A 64 6.90 -2.69 -12.00
CA GLN A 64 6.96 -4.09 -12.44
C GLN A 64 7.82 -4.97 -11.51
N VAL A 65 7.81 -4.66 -10.22
CA VAL A 65 8.45 -5.50 -9.21
C VAL A 65 7.60 -6.75 -9.01
N GLU A 66 8.24 -7.92 -9.00
CA GLU A 66 7.57 -9.18 -8.73
C GLU A 66 6.92 -9.17 -7.33
N LEU A 67 5.69 -9.67 -7.25
CA LEU A 67 4.97 -9.79 -5.99
C LEU A 67 5.33 -11.12 -5.33
N THR A 68 5.90 -11.03 -4.13
CA THR A 68 6.25 -12.16 -3.28
C THR A 68 5.02 -12.74 -2.58
N GLN A 69 5.16 -13.89 -1.94
CA GLN A 69 4.08 -14.45 -1.11
C GLN A 69 3.63 -13.49 0.01
N TYR A 70 4.58 -12.74 0.59
CA TYR A 70 4.26 -11.76 1.63
C TYR A 70 3.41 -10.60 1.08
N ASP A 71 3.66 -10.18 -0.16
CA ASP A 71 2.81 -9.19 -0.84
C ASP A 71 1.40 -9.75 -1.07
N ILE A 72 1.30 -10.99 -1.53
CA ILE A 72 0.01 -11.67 -1.77
C ILE A 72 -0.80 -11.77 -0.47
N ASP A 73 -0.16 -12.12 0.64
CA ASP A 73 -0.82 -12.22 1.95
C ASP A 73 -1.28 -10.84 2.46
N ASN A 74 -0.48 -9.81 2.25
CA ASN A 74 -0.85 -8.43 2.55
C ASN A 74 -1.99 -7.91 1.66
N ILE A 75 -2.02 -8.26 0.38
CA ILE A 75 -3.13 -7.92 -0.51
C ILE A 75 -4.43 -8.56 0.00
N LYS A 76 -4.41 -9.85 0.35
CA LYS A 76 -5.57 -10.52 0.95
C LYS A 76 -6.05 -9.81 2.22
N LYS A 77 -5.13 -9.46 3.11
CA LYS A 77 -5.43 -8.70 4.33
C LYS A 77 -6.16 -7.41 4.00
N VAL A 78 -5.62 -6.62 3.07
CA VAL A 78 -6.21 -5.34 2.64
C VAL A 78 -7.61 -5.53 2.05
N LEU A 79 -7.81 -6.49 1.15
CA LEU A 79 -9.12 -6.72 0.53
C LEU A 79 -10.17 -7.14 1.57
N ILE A 80 -9.78 -7.93 2.58
CA ILE A 80 -10.67 -8.32 3.68
C ILE A 80 -11.01 -7.09 4.54
N LEU A 81 -10.00 -6.31 4.95
CA LEU A 81 -10.19 -5.12 5.77
C LEU A 81 -11.06 -4.08 5.06
N PHE A 82 -10.79 -3.81 3.78
CA PHE A 82 -11.54 -2.84 2.98
C PHE A 82 -13.02 -3.22 2.84
N LYS A 83 -13.32 -4.52 2.67
CA LYS A 83 -14.70 -5.02 2.60
C LYS A 83 -15.41 -4.99 3.96
N ALA A 84 -14.68 -5.22 5.05
CA ALA A 84 -15.24 -5.24 6.40
C ALA A 84 -15.44 -3.83 6.98
N MET A 85 -14.62 -2.88 6.56
CA MET A 85 -14.59 -1.51 7.07
C MET A 85 -15.53 -0.61 6.27
N ASN A 86 -16.27 0.26 6.95
CA ASN A 86 -17.08 1.28 6.29
C ASN A 86 -16.20 2.50 5.92
N VAL A 87 -15.30 2.29 4.94
CA VAL A 87 -14.25 3.26 4.56
C VAL A 87 -14.82 4.59 4.09
N GLU A 88 -15.95 4.57 3.37
CA GLU A 88 -16.69 5.75 2.90
C GLU A 88 -17.14 6.70 4.04
N LYS A 89 -17.22 6.22 5.29
CA LYS A 89 -17.55 7.02 6.47
C LYS A 89 -16.32 7.52 7.24
N ILE A 90 -15.15 6.96 6.94
CA ILE A 90 -13.89 7.31 7.60
C ILE A 90 -13.18 8.39 6.79
N LEU A 91 -13.14 8.22 5.47
CA LEU A 91 -12.45 9.10 4.54
C LEU A 91 -13.41 10.12 3.93
N ASN A 92 -12.88 11.26 3.52
CA ASN A 92 -13.65 12.17 2.66
C ASN A 92 -13.78 11.59 1.24
N THR A 93 -14.65 12.19 0.41
CA THR A 93 -14.94 11.70 -0.94
C THR A 93 -13.69 11.53 -1.79
N SER A 94 -12.79 12.50 -1.81
CA SER A 94 -11.59 12.45 -2.63
C SER A 94 -10.62 11.36 -2.14
N GLU A 95 -10.39 11.27 -0.83
CA GLU A 95 -9.55 10.22 -0.24
C GLU A 95 -10.11 8.82 -0.51
N TYR A 96 -11.42 8.65 -0.41
CA TYR A 96 -12.10 7.40 -0.73
C TYR A 96 -11.89 7.01 -2.20
N GLU A 97 -12.12 7.95 -3.14
CA GLU A 97 -11.93 7.70 -4.58
C GLU A 97 -10.48 7.28 -4.89
N TYR A 98 -9.49 7.97 -4.31
CA TYR A 98 -8.07 7.60 -4.45
C TYR A 98 -7.77 6.19 -3.93
N LEU A 99 -8.31 5.85 -2.74
CA LEU A 99 -8.09 4.54 -2.16
C LEU A 99 -8.79 3.44 -2.96
N GLU A 100 -10.01 3.69 -3.42
CA GLU A 100 -10.79 2.75 -4.22
C GLU A 100 -10.07 2.43 -5.55
N GLU A 101 -9.51 3.42 -6.23
CA GLU A 101 -8.69 3.21 -7.43
C GLU A 101 -7.47 2.31 -7.16
N ASP A 102 -6.81 2.52 -6.02
CA ASP A 102 -5.66 1.69 -5.62
C ASP A 102 -6.10 0.25 -5.32
N ILE A 103 -7.20 0.07 -4.59
CA ILE A 103 -7.77 -1.26 -4.30
C ILE A 103 -8.16 -1.99 -5.58
N GLN A 104 -8.83 -1.33 -6.52
CA GLN A 104 -9.19 -1.92 -7.81
C GLN A 104 -7.95 -2.36 -8.60
N THR A 105 -6.91 -1.53 -8.61
CA THR A 105 -5.64 -1.85 -9.28
C THR A 105 -5.00 -3.10 -8.67
N ILE A 106 -4.99 -3.18 -7.34
CA ILE A 106 -4.40 -4.30 -6.60
C ILE A 106 -5.21 -5.59 -6.79
N GLU A 107 -6.54 -5.52 -6.67
CA GLU A 107 -7.42 -6.68 -6.86
C GLU A 107 -7.30 -7.24 -8.28
N TYR A 108 -7.17 -6.37 -9.29
CA TYR A 108 -6.92 -6.80 -10.66
C TYR A 108 -5.59 -7.56 -10.82
N GLN A 109 -4.50 -7.08 -10.20
CA GLN A 109 -3.21 -7.76 -10.26
C GLN A 109 -3.23 -9.08 -9.48
N TYR A 110 -3.85 -9.10 -8.30
CA TYR A 110 -4.03 -10.31 -7.49
C TYR A 110 -4.75 -11.41 -8.29
N ASN A 111 -5.87 -11.07 -8.93
CA ASN A 111 -6.66 -12.00 -9.74
C ASN A 111 -5.93 -12.52 -10.98
N LYS A 112 -4.85 -11.85 -11.44
CA LYS A 112 -4.00 -12.36 -12.51
C LYS A 112 -3.02 -13.43 -12.02
N LEU A 113 -2.62 -13.37 -10.77
CA LEU A 113 -1.65 -14.31 -10.17
C LEU A 113 -2.32 -15.63 -9.76
N GLU A 114 -3.62 -15.63 -9.47
CA GLU A 114 -4.38 -16.84 -9.12
C GLU A 114 -4.86 -17.66 -10.33
N LYS A 115 -4.58 -17.22 -11.57
CA LYS A 115 -4.96 -17.90 -12.82
C LYS A 115 -3.77 -18.64 -13.44
#